data_AF-A0AAU0LYW8-F1
#
_entry.id   AF-A0AAU0LYW8-F1
#
_cell.length_a   1.000
_cell.length_b   1.000
_cell.length_c   1.000
_cell.angle_alpha   90.00
_cell.angle_beta   90.00
_cell.angle_gamma   90.00
#
_symmetry.space_group_name_H-M   'P 1'
#
loop_
_entity.id
_entity.type
_entity.pdbx_description
1 polymer ?
#
loop_
_entity_poly.entity_id
_entity_poly.type
_entity_poly.pdbx_seq_one_letter_code
_entity_poly.pdbx_strand_id
1 'polypeptide(L)'
;MDKDGNLLDTIKAPNFYILDQVGNLVWPDKHMLLTSNAMKKNWKTGKIKYVDSSEDLYLIDVKRGDLEPTKGLWNSSAKTWDINPDFEHIETLDGKRQIFALQEHKDGCYTLYNNKTKQRIGNKSYMTINPNGWVQPRNEQNRDEGYFIDIATGKEYKE
;
A
#
# COMPACT_ATOMS: atom_id res chain seq x y z
N MET A 1 11.77 31.46 1.16
CA MET A 1 12.14 32.73 1.82
C MET A 1 11.42 32.80 3.15
N ASP A 2 12.07 33.27 4.20
CA ASP A 2 11.37 33.62 5.45
C ASP A 2 10.59 34.93 5.29
N LYS A 3 9.93 35.35 6.38
CA LYS A 3 9.13 36.59 6.45
C LYS A 3 9.98 37.86 6.28
N ASP A 4 11.29 37.72 6.37
CA ASP A 4 12.27 38.80 6.28
C ASP A 4 13.03 38.77 4.92
N GLY A 5 12.63 37.88 4.00
CA GLY A 5 13.18 37.80 2.65
C GLY A 5 14.48 37.01 2.53
N ASN A 6 14.93 36.33 3.58
CA ASN A 6 16.13 35.50 3.52
C ASN A 6 15.84 34.19 2.78
N LEU A 7 16.76 33.78 1.91
CA LEU A 7 16.77 32.44 1.35
C LEU A 7 16.99 31.44 2.48
N LEU A 8 16.00 30.57 2.70
CA LEU A 8 16.13 29.45 3.61
C LEU A 8 16.88 28.35 2.86
N ASP A 9 18.09 28.01 3.31
CA ASP A 9 18.89 26.89 2.79
C ASP A 9 18.22 25.52 3.01
N THR A 10 17.12 25.48 3.77
CA THR A 10 16.33 24.28 4.00
C THR A 10 14.84 24.61 3.91
N ILE A 11 14.11 23.86 3.06
CA ILE A 11 12.66 23.85 3.08
C ILE A 11 12.25 22.81 4.12
N LYS A 12 11.54 23.23 5.18
CA LYS A 12 10.84 22.29 6.08
C LYS A 12 9.60 21.73 5.38
N ALA A 13 9.80 20.93 4.35
CA ALA A 13 8.77 20.11 3.73
C ALA A 13 9.08 18.66 4.12
N PRO A 14 8.50 18.15 5.22
CA PRO A 14 8.77 16.78 5.67
C PRO A 14 8.45 15.73 4.59
N ASN A 15 7.58 16.07 3.62
CA ASN A 15 7.04 15.14 2.64
C ASN A 15 7.20 15.65 1.20
N PHE A 16 8.39 16.10 0.80
CA PHE A 16 8.63 16.46 -0.61
C PHE A 16 8.92 15.20 -1.44
N TYR A 17 8.02 14.88 -2.37
CA TYR A 17 8.18 13.78 -3.31
C TYR A 17 7.78 14.21 -4.73
N ILE A 18 8.34 13.54 -5.72
CA ILE A 18 7.99 13.72 -7.14
C ILE A 18 7.43 12.39 -7.63
N LEU A 19 6.28 12.44 -8.30
CA LEU A 19 5.66 11.29 -8.93
C LEU A 19 5.70 11.41 -10.46
N ASP A 20 5.72 10.28 -11.16
CA ASP A 20 5.43 10.24 -12.59
C ASP A 20 3.90 10.35 -12.86
N GLN A 21 3.52 10.39 -14.13
CA GLN A 21 2.11 10.55 -14.54
C GLN A 21 1.18 9.41 -14.10
N VAL A 22 1.73 8.26 -13.70
CA VAL A 22 0.97 7.08 -13.26
C VAL A 22 1.14 6.81 -11.77
N GLY A 23 1.71 7.77 -11.03
CA GLY A 23 1.82 7.78 -9.57
C GLY A 23 3.00 6.98 -9.00
N ASN A 24 4.02 6.64 -9.80
CA ASN A 24 5.25 6.04 -9.24
C ASN A 24 6.19 7.12 -8.71
N LEU A 25 6.90 6.79 -7.64
CA LEU A 25 7.90 7.65 -7.03
C LEU A 25 9.11 7.84 -7.96
N VAL A 26 9.38 9.10 -8.29
CA VAL A 26 10.58 9.56 -9.02
C VAL A 26 11.63 10.08 -8.03
N TRP A 27 11.19 10.76 -6.97
CA TRP A 27 12.06 11.27 -5.91
C TRP A 27 11.35 11.23 -4.54
N PRO A 28 12.02 10.84 -3.44
CA PRO A 28 13.43 10.42 -3.31
C PRO A 28 13.77 9.14 -4.09
N ASP A 29 15.05 8.99 -4.49
CA ASP A 29 15.52 7.75 -5.11
C ASP A 29 15.50 6.59 -4.09
N LYS A 30 15.33 5.36 -4.60
CA LYS A 30 15.30 4.13 -3.78
C LYS A 30 16.49 3.99 -2.83
N HIS A 31 17.68 4.48 -3.16
CA HIS A 31 18.87 4.42 -2.33
C HIS A 31 18.82 5.37 -1.13
N MET A 32 17.98 6.41 -1.20
CA MET A 32 17.68 7.28 -0.05
C MET A 32 16.58 6.70 0.83
N LEU A 33 15.65 5.94 0.22
CA LEU A 33 14.51 5.35 0.90
C LEU A 33 14.86 4.04 1.64
N LEU A 34 15.63 3.18 1.00
CA LEU A 34 15.89 1.82 1.44
C LEU A 34 17.30 1.68 2.01
N THR A 35 17.38 1.08 3.19
CA THR A 35 18.67 0.71 3.78
C THR A 35 19.25 -0.54 3.11
N SER A 36 20.55 -0.77 3.26
CA SER A 36 21.23 -1.95 2.71
C SER A 36 20.62 -3.28 3.16
N ASN A 37 19.95 -3.29 4.32
CA ASN A 37 19.35 -4.48 4.93
C ASN A 37 17.84 -4.57 4.67
N ALA A 38 17.26 -3.61 3.95
CA ALA A 38 15.83 -3.61 3.61
C ALA A 38 15.44 -4.83 2.75
N MET A 39 16.39 -5.43 2.02
CA MET A 39 16.13 -6.56 1.15
C MET A 39 17.17 -7.67 1.32
N LYS A 40 16.74 -8.91 1.05
CA LYS A 40 17.67 -10.04 0.97
C LYS A 40 18.62 -9.87 -0.22
N LYS A 41 19.78 -10.54 -0.13
CA LYS A 41 20.77 -10.55 -1.21
C LYS A 41 20.13 -10.97 -2.54
N ASN A 42 20.46 -10.26 -3.61
CA ASN A 42 19.97 -10.45 -5.00
C ASN A 42 18.50 -10.08 -5.25
N TRP A 43 17.75 -9.60 -4.26
CA TRP A 43 16.43 -9.03 -4.50
C TRP A 43 16.57 -7.63 -5.10
N LYS A 44 15.65 -7.28 -6.01
CA LYS A 44 15.65 -5.98 -6.69
C LYS A 44 14.32 -5.29 -6.47
N THR A 45 14.36 -3.98 -6.25
CA THR A 45 13.16 -3.15 -6.27
C THR A 45 12.69 -2.90 -7.70
N GLY A 46 11.40 -3.02 -7.90
CA GLY A 46 10.69 -2.55 -9.09
C GLY A 46 10.11 -1.16 -8.85
N LYS A 47 8.83 -0.99 -9.19
CA LYS A 47 8.10 0.26 -8.99
C LYS A 47 7.93 0.54 -7.50
N ILE A 48 8.02 1.82 -7.14
CA ILE A 48 7.75 2.33 -5.81
C ILE A 48 6.59 3.31 -5.95
N LYS A 49 5.58 3.21 -5.09
CA LYS A 49 4.46 4.15 -5.02
C LYS A 49 4.35 4.69 -3.61
N TYR A 50 4.17 6.00 -3.51
CA TYR A 50 3.84 6.63 -2.24
C TYR A 50 2.39 6.33 -1.86
N VAL A 51 2.13 6.05 -0.58
CA VAL A 51 0.77 5.90 -0.07
C VAL A 51 0.26 7.28 0.31
N ASP A 52 -0.64 7.83 -0.52
CA ASP A 52 -1.22 9.16 -0.30
C ASP A 52 -1.82 9.31 1.10
N SER A 53 -1.65 10.49 1.69
CA SER A 53 -2.07 10.80 3.07
C SER A 53 -1.37 9.98 4.17
N SER A 54 -0.22 9.36 3.87
CA SER A 54 0.66 8.74 4.86
C SER A 54 2.07 9.32 4.75
N GLU A 55 2.69 9.75 5.85
CA GLU A 55 3.96 10.49 5.75
C GLU A 55 5.14 9.61 5.31
N ASP A 56 5.10 8.30 5.60
CA ASP A 56 6.28 7.43 5.56
C ASP A 56 6.03 6.05 4.92
N LEU A 57 4.92 5.85 4.22
CA LEU A 57 4.60 4.54 3.66
C LEU A 57 4.73 4.49 2.14
N TYR A 58 5.37 3.40 1.69
CA TYR A 58 5.66 3.17 0.28
C TYR A 58 5.28 1.73 -0.09
N LEU A 59 4.46 1.58 -1.13
CA LEU A 59 4.24 0.29 -1.77
C LEU A 59 5.38 0.02 -2.74
N ILE A 60 6.06 -1.11 -2.58
CA ILE A 60 7.27 -1.42 -3.33
C ILE A 60 7.12 -2.80 -3.96
N ASP A 61 7.33 -2.85 -5.27
CA ASP A 61 7.51 -4.10 -5.99
C ASP A 61 8.90 -4.68 -5.69
N VAL A 62 8.96 -5.98 -5.43
CA VAL A 62 10.19 -6.71 -5.15
C VAL A 62 10.28 -7.90 -6.10
N LYS A 63 11.33 -7.89 -6.92
CA LYS A 63 11.66 -8.96 -7.86
C LYS A 63 12.70 -9.91 -7.27
N ARG A 64 12.40 -11.22 -7.31
CA ARG A 64 13.22 -12.30 -6.74
C ARG A 64 13.73 -13.19 -7.88
N GLY A 65 14.84 -12.80 -8.50
CA GLY A 65 15.35 -13.48 -9.70
C GLY A 65 14.40 -13.29 -10.88
N ASP A 66 13.95 -14.40 -11.49
CA ASP A 66 13.05 -14.40 -12.66
C ASP A 66 11.57 -14.57 -12.30
N LEU A 67 11.24 -14.63 -11.01
CA LEU A 67 9.84 -14.69 -10.54
C LEU A 67 9.09 -13.38 -10.79
N GLU A 68 7.77 -13.49 -10.88
CA GLU A 68 6.89 -12.33 -10.91
C GLU A 68 7.11 -11.43 -9.68
N PRO A 69 7.09 -10.09 -9.83
CA PRO A 69 7.27 -9.18 -8.72
C PRO A 69 6.15 -9.31 -7.69
N THR A 70 6.52 -9.33 -6.42
CA THR A 70 5.60 -9.29 -5.27
C THR A 70 5.62 -7.90 -4.65
N LYS A 71 4.57 -7.54 -3.91
CA LYS A 71 4.40 -6.22 -3.31
C LYS A 71 4.52 -6.29 -1.80
N GLY A 72 5.19 -5.29 -1.23
CA GLY A 72 5.24 -5.05 0.21
C GLY A 72 4.97 -3.59 0.53
N LEU A 73 4.76 -3.32 1.82
CA LEU A 73 4.60 -1.97 2.38
C LEU A 73 5.82 -1.63 3.22
N TRP A 74 6.64 -0.70 2.73
CA TRP A 74 7.81 -0.19 3.43
C TRP A 74 7.46 1.02 4.27
N ASN A 75 7.93 1.04 5.52
CA ASN A 75 7.86 2.18 6.41
C ASN A 75 9.25 2.84 6.48
N SER A 76 9.39 4.02 5.86
CA SER A 76 10.68 4.74 5.78
C SER A 76 11.16 5.23 7.14
N SER A 77 10.24 5.62 8.01
CA SER A 77 10.55 6.14 9.34
C SER A 77 11.05 5.02 10.26
N ALA A 78 10.35 3.88 10.28
CA ALA A 78 10.76 2.70 11.04
C ALA A 78 11.91 1.92 10.37
N LYS A 79 12.14 2.15 9.07
CA LYS A 79 13.10 1.42 8.22
C LYS A 79 12.84 -0.09 8.22
N THR A 80 11.56 -0.47 8.14
CA THR A 80 11.10 -1.86 8.17
C THR A 80 9.97 -2.09 7.18
N TRP A 81 9.77 -3.36 6.80
CA TRP A 81 8.54 -3.78 6.14
C TRP A 81 7.41 -3.86 7.16
N ASP A 82 6.41 -3.01 6.97
CA ASP A 82 5.15 -3.08 7.69
C ASP A 82 4.29 -4.24 7.18
N ILE A 83 4.38 -4.49 5.86
CA ILE A 83 3.86 -5.69 5.19
C ILE A 83 5.01 -6.26 4.36
N ASN A 84 5.41 -7.50 4.65
CA ASN A 84 6.46 -8.16 3.90
C ASN A 84 6.09 -8.26 2.40
N PRO A 85 7.09 -8.23 1.51
CA PRO A 85 6.84 -8.22 0.07
C PRO A 85 6.45 -9.60 -0.46
N ASP A 86 5.40 -10.22 0.07
CA ASP A 86 4.95 -11.59 -0.21
C ASP A 86 3.57 -11.64 -0.89
N PHE A 87 3.00 -10.48 -1.23
CA PHE A 87 1.66 -10.37 -1.82
C PHE A 87 1.73 -10.16 -3.33
N GLU A 88 0.79 -10.72 -4.07
CA GLU A 88 0.61 -10.42 -5.50
C GLU A 88 0.17 -8.96 -5.67
N HIS A 89 -0.87 -8.57 -4.93
CA HIS A 89 -1.42 -7.22 -4.95
C HIS A 89 -1.66 -6.68 -3.54
N ILE A 90 -1.35 -5.39 -3.37
CA ILE A 90 -1.71 -4.58 -2.21
C ILE A 90 -2.37 -3.32 -2.76
N GLU A 91 -3.62 -3.09 -2.38
CA GLU A 91 -4.38 -1.91 -2.76
C GLU A 91 -4.62 -1.02 -1.55
N THR A 92 -4.41 0.29 -1.71
CA THR A 92 -4.70 1.27 -0.65
C THR A 92 -6.16 1.64 -0.73
N LEU A 93 -6.92 1.32 0.32
CA LEU A 93 -8.33 1.68 0.42
C LEU A 93 -8.53 3.02 1.15
N ASP A 94 -7.75 3.24 2.21
CA ASP A 94 -7.72 4.51 2.94
C ASP A 94 -6.30 4.72 3.50
N GLY A 95 -5.51 5.58 2.86
CA GLY A 95 -4.12 5.84 3.27
C GLY A 95 -4.00 6.51 4.63
N LYS A 96 -4.96 7.37 5.01
CA LYS A 96 -4.97 8.07 6.32
C LYS A 96 -5.24 7.11 7.46
N ARG A 97 -6.19 6.20 7.28
CA ARG A 97 -6.48 5.12 8.24
C ARG A 97 -5.54 3.92 8.09
N GLN A 98 -4.75 3.88 7.02
CA GLN A 98 -3.84 2.80 6.61
C GLN A 98 -4.57 1.46 6.48
N ILE A 99 -5.70 1.49 5.75
CA ILE A 99 -6.51 0.33 5.43
C ILE A 99 -6.16 -0.13 4.02
N PHE A 100 -5.85 -1.42 3.90
CA PHE A 100 -5.39 -2.03 2.66
C PHE A 100 -6.23 -3.27 2.31
N ALA A 101 -6.35 -3.55 1.02
CA ALA A 101 -6.77 -4.85 0.52
C ALA A 101 -5.52 -5.66 0.14
N LEU A 102 -5.40 -6.88 0.66
CA LEU A 102 -4.25 -7.76 0.43
C LEU A 102 -4.67 -9.00 -0.36
N GLN A 103 -3.98 -9.28 -1.46
CA GLN A 103 -4.13 -10.49 -2.26
C GLN A 103 -2.81 -11.26 -2.30
N GLU A 104 -2.79 -12.46 -1.72
CA GLU A 104 -1.56 -13.26 -1.57
C GLU A 104 -1.11 -13.92 -2.87
N HIS A 105 -2.05 -14.31 -3.73
CA HIS A 105 -1.79 -15.06 -4.95
C HIS A 105 -2.61 -14.51 -6.11
N LYS A 106 -2.10 -14.66 -7.33
CA LYS A 106 -2.82 -14.35 -8.56
C LYS A 106 -4.20 -15.01 -8.58
N ASP A 107 -5.21 -14.24 -8.98
CA ASP A 107 -6.63 -14.63 -8.98
C ASP A 107 -7.19 -15.02 -7.59
N GLY A 108 -6.46 -14.75 -6.51
CA GLY A 108 -6.89 -14.92 -5.13
C GLY A 108 -7.92 -13.87 -4.70
N CYS A 109 -8.61 -14.12 -3.59
CA CYS A 109 -9.48 -13.11 -2.99
C CYS A 109 -8.65 -12.13 -2.15
N TYR A 110 -9.12 -10.88 -2.09
CA TYR A 110 -8.62 -9.84 -1.23
C TYR A 110 -9.10 -10.01 0.21
N THR A 111 -8.24 -9.69 1.16
CA THR A 111 -8.58 -9.54 2.59
C THR A 111 -8.39 -8.10 3.02
N LEU A 112 -9.24 -7.60 3.92
CA LEU A 112 -9.04 -6.28 4.54
C LEU A 112 -7.96 -6.36 5.62
N TYR A 113 -7.10 -5.37 5.67
CA TYR A 113 -6.02 -5.26 6.64
C TYR A 113 -5.87 -3.84 7.17
N ASN A 114 -5.69 -3.69 8.48
CA ASN A 114 -5.37 -2.44 9.14
C ASN A 114 -3.89 -2.43 9.54
N ASN A 115 -3.10 -1.58 8.89
CA ASN A 115 -1.67 -1.50 9.16
C ASN A 115 -1.32 -0.81 10.49
N LYS A 116 -2.21 0.01 11.05
CA LYS A 116 -1.97 0.62 12.37
C LYS A 116 -2.10 -0.41 13.49
N THR A 117 -3.10 -1.29 13.40
CA THR A 117 -3.32 -2.36 14.39
C THR A 117 -2.59 -3.66 14.06
N LYS A 118 -1.99 -3.74 12.85
CA LYS A 118 -1.32 -4.93 12.29
C LYS A 118 -2.24 -6.15 12.21
N GLN A 119 -3.53 -5.93 11.99
CA GLN A 119 -4.55 -6.98 12.04
C GLN A 119 -5.42 -7.00 10.79
N ARG A 120 -5.86 -8.20 10.43
CA ARG A 120 -6.94 -8.41 9.47
C ARG A 120 -8.24 -7.82 10.02
N ILE A 121 -9.03 -7.20 9.16
CA ILE A 121 -10.35 -6.66 9.48
C ILE A 121 -11.39 -7.68 9.04
N GLY A 122 -12.18 -8.17 9.99
CA GLY A 122 -13.16 -9.23 9.75
C GLY A 122 -12.53 -10.58 9.37
N ASN A 123 -13.38 -11.53 8.99
CA ASN A 123 -12.97 -12.90 8.66
C ASN A 123 -13.27 -13.33 7.21
N LYS A 124 -13.82 -12.43 6.38
CA LYS A 124 -14.17 -12.69 4.98
C LYS A 124 -13.12 -12.21 3.99
N SER A 125 -13.16 -12.78 2.80
CA SER A 125 -12.37 -12.38 1.65
C SER A 125 -13.31 -12.11 0.47
N TYR A 126 -12.84 -11.30 -0.47
CA TYR A 126 -13.66 -10.76 -1.54
C TYR A 126 -12.91 -10.83 -2.87
N MET A 127 -13.61 -11.01 -3.98
CA MET A 127 -13.01 -10.88 -5.32
C MET A 127 -12.55 -9.45 -5.59
N THR A 128 -13.27 -8.47 -5.06
CA THR A 128 -12.97 -7.05 -5.21
C THR A 128 -13.34 -6.31 -3.94
N ILE A 129 -12.52 -5.32 -3.56
CA ILE A 129 -12.78 -4.40 -2.46
C ILE A 129 -12.46 -2.99 -2.93
N ASN A 130 -13.47 -2.13 -2.99
CA ASN A 130 -13.28 -0.74 -3.40
C ASN A 130 -13.08 0.17 -2.18
N PRO A 131 -12.36 1.30 -2.33
CA PRO A 131 -12.20 2.31 -1.26
C PRO A 131 -13.52 2.83 -0.67
N ASN A 132 -14.60 2.85 -1.46
CA ASN A 132 -15.93 3.27 -1.01
C ASN A 132 -16.69 2.20 -0.20
N GLY A 133 -16.08 1.04 0.04
CA GLY A 133 -16.68 -0.07 0.77
C GLY A 133 -17.54 -1.00 -0.07
N TRP A 134 -17.69 -0.77 -1.38
CA TRP A 134 -18.33 -1.76 -2.24
C TRP A 134 -17.43 -3.00 -2.37
N VAL A 135 -18.00 -4.18 -2.16
CA VAL A 135 -17.29 -5.45 -2.26
C VAL A 135 -18.06 -6.45 -3.11
N GLN A 136 -17.32 -7.30 -3.80
CA GLN A 136 -17.86 -8.47 -4.49
C GLN A 136 -17.37 -9.75 -3.80
N PRO A 137 -18.25 -10.54 -3.17
CA PRO A 137 -17.85 -11.84 -2.63
C PRO A 137 -17.52 -12.83 -3.77
N ARG A 138 -16.71 -13.85 -3.49
CA ARG A 138 -16.58 -15.00 -4.39
C ARG A 138 -17.84 -15.86 -4.29
N ASN A 139 -18.72 -15.79 -5.28
CA ASN A 139 -19.90 -16.63 -5.38
C ASN A 139 -19.60 -17.84 -6.28
N GLU A 140 -19.99 -19.06 -5.86
CA GLU A 140 -19.93 -20.25 -6.72
C GLU A 140 -20.96 -20.22 -7.87
N GLN A 141 -21.94 -19.30 -7.80
CA GLN A 141 -23.11 -19.28 -8.68
C GLN A 141 -23.21 -18.04 -9.60
N ASN A 142 -22.10 -17.34 -9.86
CA ASN A 142 -22.05 -16.33 -10.93
C ASN A 142 -23.07 -15.18 -10.79
N ARG A 143 -23.45 -14.78 -9.57
CA ARG A 143 -24.25 -13.58 -9.34
C ARG A 143 -23.35 -12.42 -8.98
N ASP A 144 -23.40 -11.36 -9.80
CA ASP A 144 -22.75 -10.06 -9.63
C ASP A 144 -23.28 -9.23 -8.44
N GLU A 145 -23.88 -9.89 -7.44
CA GLU A 145 -24.46 -9.23 -6.28
C GLU A 145 -23.35 -8.85 -5.29
N GLY A 146 -22.81 -7.64 -5.48
CA GLY A 146 -21.98 -6.96 -4.50
C GLY A 146 -22.82 -6.29 -3.41
N TYR A 147 -22.15 -5.91 -2.32
CA TYR A 147 -22.77 -5.16 -1.21
C TYR A 147 -21.76 -4.18 -0.62
N PHE A 148 -22.22 -3.31 0.29
CA PHE A 148 -21.33 -2.37 0.97
C PHE A 148 -20.88 -2.92 2.32
N ILE A 149 -19.64 -2.61 2.67
CA ILE A 149 -19.09 -2.80 4.00
C ILE A 149 -18.48 -1.49 4.50
N ASP A 150 -18.40 -1.33 5.82
CA ASP A 150 -17.49 -0.37 6.42
C ASP A 150 -16.08 -0.97 6.40
N ILE A 151 -15.19 -0.42 5.57
CA ILE A 151 -13.82 -0.94 5.41
C ILE A 151 -12.98 -0.88 6.70
N ALA A 152 -13.35 -0.03 7.67
CA ALA A 152 -12.61 0.08 8.93
C ALA A 152 -13.02 -1.01 9.95
N THR A 153 -14.24 -1.53 9.85
CA THR A 153 -14.80 -2.48 10.82
C THR A 153 -15.14 -3.84 10.21
N GLY A 154 -15.26 -3.93 8.88
CA GLY A 154 -15.78 -5.09 8.15
C GLY A 154 -17.29 -5.27 8.30
N LYS A 155 -18.01 -4.32 8.91
CA LYS A 155 -19.46 -4.40 9.10
C LYS A 155 -20.16 -4.37 7.75
N GLU A 156 -21.04 -5.33 7.51
CA GLU A 156 -21.79 -5.45 6.27
C GLU A 156 -23.11 -4.67 6.31
N TYR A 157 -23.46 -4.07 5.16
CA TYR A 157 -24.73 -3.41 4.90
C TYR A 157 -25.41 -4.17 3.76
N LYS A 158 -26.30 -5.09 4.13
CA LYS A 158 -27.09 -5.93 3.24
C LYS A 158 -28.57 -5.75 3.61
N GLU A 159 -29.44 -5.84 2.62
CA GLU A 159 -30.89 -5.95 2.81
C GLU A 159 -31.27 -7.36 3.31
#